data_AF-A0A090QM70-F1
#
_entry.id   AF-A0A090QM70-F1
#
_cell.length_a   1.000
_cell.length_b   1.000
_cell.length_c   1.000
_cell.angle_alpha   90.00
_cell.angle_beta   90.00
_cell.angle_gamma   90.00
#
_symmetry.space_group_name_H-M   'P 1'
#
loop_
_entity.id
_entity.type
_entity.pdbx_description
1 polymer ?
#
loop_
_entity_poly.entity_id
_entity_poly.type
_entity_poly.pdbx_seq_one_letter_code
_entity_poly.pdbx_strand_id
1 'polypeptide(L)'
;MHFEDSETETVNVNVHFNFAAEGRGSMVVEGYSDSKAGWLYLQRYVNFEYYSQRVSDLERMYKVEKWASSKSSIDESPDVIFDYFMREMSDSSHALQLQVKQLNHDTVLLSSINSPLFICSLTE
;
A
#
# COMPACT_ATOMS: atom_id res chain seq x y z
N MET A 1 0.50 1.66 11.76
CA MET A 1 0.85 2.98 11.20
C MET A 1 1.04 3.93 12.35
N HIS A 2 2.07 4.78 12.30
CA HIS A 2 2.32 5.76 13.35
C HIS A 2 1.86 7.14 12.85
N PHE A 3 0.65 7.55 13.22
CA PHE A 3 0.19 8.92 12.99
C PHE A 3 0.86 9.84 14.02
N GLU A 4 1.20 11.08 13.61
CA GLU A 4 1.69 12.13 14.53
C GLU A 4 0.72 12.37 15.71
N ASP A 5 -0.58 12.12 15.50
CA ASP A 5 -1.62 12.03 16.53
C ASP A 5 -2.28 10.64 16.48
N SER A 6 -1.69 9.67 17.18
CA SER A 6 -2.22 8.30 17.24
C SER A 6 -3.41 8.13 18.19
N GLU A 7 -3.80 9.18 18.93
CA GLU A 7 -4.96 9.13 19.82
C GLU A 7 -6.24 9.49 19.08
N THR A 8 -6.17 10.35 18.06
CA THR A 8 -7.36 10.83 17.35
C THR A 8 -7.41 10.50 15.87
N GLU A 9 -6.32 10.05 15.26
CA GLU A 9 -6.26 9.68 13.85
C GLU A 9 -5.83 8.22 13.68
N THR A 10 -6.70 7.40 13.08
CA THR A 10 -6.37 6.01 12.70
C THR A 10 -6.92 5.67 11.33
N VAL A 11 -6.32 4.70 10.67
CA VAL A 11 -6.77 4.20 9.37
C VAL A 11 -6.85 2.68 9.45
N ASN A 12 -8.03 2.14 9.18
CA ASN A 12 -8.28 0.71 9.09
C ASN A 12 -8.69 0.39 7.65
N VAL A 13 -7.77 -0.20 6.90
CA VAL A 13 -7.90 -0.41 5.46
C VAL A 13 -7.43 -1.77 5.03
N ASN A 14 -8.09 -2.30 4.01
CA ASN A 14 -7.61 -3.39 3.18
C ASN A 14 -6.80 -2.81 2.03
N VAL A 15 -5.71 -3.48 1.69
CA VAL A 15 -4.83 -3.08 0.60
C VAL A 15 -4.74 -4.23 -0.41
N HIS A 16 -5.19 -3.97 -1.63
CA HIS A 16 -5.15 -4.92 -2.73
C HIS A 16 -4.08 -4.48 -3.72
N PHE A 17 -3.04 -5.29 -3.89
CA PHE A 17 -2.00 -5.06 -4.88
C PHE A 17 -2.25 -5.90 -6.13
N ASN A 18 -2.02 -5.30 -7.30
CA ASN A 18 -1.97 -5.98 -8.57
C ASN A 18 -0.65 -5.60 -9.27
N PHE A 19 0.15 -6.61 -9.61
CA PHE A 19 1.41 -6.47 -10.31
C PHE A 19 1.23 -7.00 -11.73
N ALA A 20 1.02 -6.10 -12.69
CA ALA A 20 0.80 -6.48 -14.08
C ALA A 20 2.12 -6.63 -14.85
N ALA A 21 2.02 -7.10 -16.11
CA ALA A 21 3.16 -7.19 -16.99
C ALA A 21 3.79 -5.81 -17.27
N GLU A 22 5.04 -5.81 -17.75
CA GLU A 22 5.75 -4.61 -18.21
C GLU A 22 6.04 -3.55 -17.13
N GLY A 23 6.12 -3.96 -15.86
CA GLY A 23 6.49 -3.04 -14.78
C GLY A 23 5.39 -2.03 -14.43
N ARG A 24 4.13 -2.36 -14.72
CA ARG A 24 2.96 -1.57 -14.32
C ARG A 24 2.21 -2.29 -13.21
N GLY A 25 1.75 -1.56 -12.22
CA GLY A 25 0.94 -2.11 -11.14
C GLY A 25 -0.13 -1.15 -10.68
N SER A 26 -1.05 -1.67 -9.90
CA SER A 26 -2.08 -0.89 -9.25
C SER A 26 -2.27 -1.34 -7.81
N MET A 27 -2.71 -0.41 -6.97
CA MET A 27 -3.08 -0.66 -5.59
C MET A 27 -4.44 -0.04 -5.31
N VAL A 28 -5.30 -0.79 -4.62
CA VAL A 28 -6.55 -0.26 -4.08
C VAL A 28 -6.43 -0.26 -2.57
N VAL A 29 -6.70 0.90 -1.96
CA VAL A 29 -6.74 1.07 -0.51
C VAL A 29 -8.19 1.39 -0.15
N GLU A 30 -8.82 0.53 0.62
CA GLU A 30 -10.24 0.65 0.97
C GLU A 30 -10.48 0.39 2.46
N GLY A 31 -11.27 1.25 3.10
CA GLY A 31 -11.68 1.09 4.48
C GLY A 31 -12.18 2.39 5.08
N TYR A 32 -11.79 2.66 6.31
CA TYR A 32 -12.25 3.83 7.05
C TYR A 32 -11.09 4.53 7.75
N SER A 33 -11.10 5.85 7.74
CA SER A 33 -10.30 6.68 8.64
C SER A 33 -11.16 7.09 9.83
N ASP A 34 -10.65 6.88 11.04
CA ASP A 34 -11.20 7.48 12.26
C ASP A 34 -10.44 8.77 12.55
N SER A 35 -11.16 9.87 12.70
CA SER A 35 -10.62 11.21 12.91
C SER A 35 -11.50 11.98 13.89
N LYS A 36 -11.11 13.19 14.29
CA LYS A 36 -12.01 14.10 15.04
C LYS A 36 -13.30 14.43 14.29
N ALA A 37 -13.33 14.26 12.96
CA ALA A 37 -14.52 14.44 12.14
C ALA A 37 -15.44 13.20 12.09
N GLY A 38 -15.06 12.10 12.77
CA GLY A 38 -15.75 10.83 12.75
C GLY A 38 -15.16 9.84 11.75
N TRP A 39 -15.91 8.76 11.49
CA TRP A 39 -15.53 7.69 10.58
C TRP A 39 -15.84 8.09 9.14
N LEU A 40 -14.79 8.32 8.35
CA LEU A 40 -14.92 8.70 6.95
C LEU A 40 -14.50 7.53 6.07
N TYR A 41 -15.31 7.23 5.07
CA TYR A 41 -14.98 6.18 4.10
C TYR A 41 -13.78 6.60 3.25
N LEU A 42 -12.83 5.68 3.10
CA LEU A 42 -11.62 5.84 2.29
C LEU A 42 -11.60 4.74 1.23
N GLN A 43 -11.51 5.16 -0.03
CA GLN A 43 -11.25 4.31 -1.19
C GLN A 43 -10.42 5.07 -2.22
N ARG A 44 -9.15 4.69 -2.31
CA ARG A 44 -8.14 5.31 -3.17
C ARG A 44 -7.57 4.30 -4.15
N TYR A 45 -7.48 4.71 -5.41
CA TYR A 45 -6.88 3.93 -6.49
C TYR A 45 -5.51 4.50 -6.82
N VAL A 46 -4.48 3.67 -6.79
CA VAL A 46 -3.11 4.05 -7.14
C VAL A 46 -2.66 3.26 -8.34
N ASN A 47 -2.16 3.94 -9.36
CA ASN A 47 -1.42 3.32 -10.45
C ASN A 47 0.05 3.63 -10.29
N PHE A 48 0.92 2.66 -10.55
CA PHE A 48 2.35 2.83 -10.36
C PHE A 48 3.20 2.10 -11.40
N GLU A 49 4.39 2.63 -11.64
CA GLU A 49 5.45 2.01 -12.42
C GLU A 49 6.51 1.46 -11.47
N TYR A 50 6.93 0.21 -11.71
CA TYR A 50 7.92 -0.47 -10.89
C TYR A 50 8.92 -1.25 -11.74
N TYR A 51 10.10 -1.45 -11.16
CA TYR A 51 11.02 -2.49 -11.59
C TYR A 51 11.14 -3.56 -10.51
N SER A 52 11.35 -4.80 -10.93
CA SER A 52 11.52 -5.94 -10.01
C SER A 52 12.96 -6.44 -10.05
N GLN A 53 13.55 -6.64 -8.89
CA GLN A 53 14.84 -7.30 -8.71
C GLN A 53 14.62 -8.64 -8.01
N ARG A 54 15.15 -9.72 -8.60
CA ARG A 54 15.20 -11.01 -7.92
C ARG A 54 16.29 -10.98 -6.84
N VAL A 55 15.91 -11.28 -5.60
CA VAL A 55 16.85 -11.36 -4.47
C VAL A 55 17.27 -12.82 -4.26
N SER A 56 16.32 -13.75 -4.34
CA SER A 56 16.57 -15.20 -4.29
C SER A 56 15.52 -15.95 -5.10
N ASP A 57 15.49 -17.28 -5.00
CA ASP A 57 14.44 -18.07 -5.64
C ASP A 57 13.05 -17.80 -5.06
N LEU A 58 12.98 -17.42 -3.78
CA LEU A 58 11.74 -17.18 -3.04
C LEU A 58 11.50 -15.71 -2.74
N GLU A 59 12.43 -14.81 -3.09
CA GLU A 59 12.36 -13.40 -2.73
C GLU A 59 12.55 -12.48 -3.94
N ARG A 60 11.65 -11.51 -4.06
CA ARG A 60 11.69 -10.42 -5.03
C ARG A 60 11.51 -9.09 -4.33
N MET A 61 12.18 -8.08 -4.85
CA MET A 61 12.01 -6.69 -4.45
C MET A 61 11.40 -5.92 -5.61
N TYR A 62 10.27 -5.27 -5.37
CA TYR A 62 9.60 -4.36 -6.28
C TYR A 62 9.90 -2.93 -5.83
N LYS A 63 10.42 -2.11 -6.74
CA LYS A 63 10.72 -0.72 -6.46
C LYS A 63 9.85 0.16 -7.33
N VAL A 64 8.97 0.90 -6.68
CA VAL A 64 8.04 1.83 -7.33
C VAL A 64 8.72 3.18 -7.47
N GLU A 65 8.92 3.63 -8.71
CA GLU A 65 9.58 4.91 -9.00
C GLU A 65 8.58 6.05 -9.19
N LYS A 66 7.39 5.74 -9.67
CA LYS A 66 6.33 6.70 -9.95
C LYS A 66 4.99 6.11 -9.60
N TRP A 67 4.13 6.92 -9.00
CA TRP A 67 2.74 6.56 -8.76
C TRP A 67 1.84 7.78 -8.87
N ALA A 68 0.57 7.53 -9.18
CA ALA A 68 -0.49 8.52 -9.20
C ALA A 68 -1.71 7.93 -8.51
N SER A 69 -2.35 8.72 -7.64
CA SER A 69 -3.57 8.32 -6.93
C SER A 69 -4.79 9.06 -7.46
N SER A 70 -5.95 8.44 -7.28
CA SER A 70 -7.25 9.05 -7.51
C SER A 70 -8.24 8.62 -6.43
N LYS A 71 -9.17 9.52 -6.14
CA LYS A 71 -10.23 9.35 -5.14
C LYS A 71 -11.46 8.70 -5.76
N SER A 72 -12.03 7.69 -5.09
CA SER A 72 -13.36 7.16 -5.43
C SER A 72 -14.43 8.24 -5.23
N SER A 73 -15.51 8.22 -6.02
CA SER A 73 -16.58 9.22 -5.92
C SER A 73 -17.31 9.21 -4.57
N ILE A 74 -17.21 8.11 -3.83
CA ILE A 74 -17.85 7.91 -2.52
C ILE A 74 -16.86 8.07 -1.35
N ASP A 75 -15.58 8.35 -1.64
CA ASP A 75 -14.60 8.55 -0.60
C ASP A 75 -14.78 9.93 0.02
N GLU A 76 -14.84 9.95 1.35
CA GLU A 76 -15.10 11.12 2.18
C GLU A 76 -13.84 11.57 2.93
N SER A 77 -12.80 10.73 2.94
CA SER A 77 -11.54 11.00 3.62
C SER A 77 -10.76 12.18 3.02
N PRO A 78 -10.12 13.02 3.85
CA PRO A 78 -9.19 14.06 3.41
C PRO A 78 -7.95 13.47 2.73
N ASP A 79 -7.41 14.18 1.72
CA ASP A 79 -6.19 13.75 1.02
C ASP A 79 -4.99 13.57 1.95
N VAL A 80 -4.87 14.42 2.97
CA VAL A 80 -3.77 14.35 3.95
C VAL A 80 -3.70 12.99 4.66
N ILE A 81 -4.84 12.33 4.91
CA ILE A 81 -4.87 11.01 5.56
C ILE A 81 -4.26 9.95 4.64
N PHE A 82 -4.63 9.99 3.36
CA PHE A 82 -4.09 9.06 2.37
C PHE A 82 -2.61 9.32 2.08
N ASP A 83 -2.20 10.58 1.98
CA ASP A 83 -0.79 10.95 1.80
C ASP A 83 0.07 10.47 2.97
N TYR A 84 -0.46 10.55 4.19
CA TYR A 84 0.19 9.99 5.38
C TYR A 84 0.32 8.47 5.31
N PHE A 85 -0.76 7.78 4.94
CA PHE A 85 -0.76 6.32 4.71
C PHE A 85 0.32 5.91 3.69
N MET A 86 0.38 6.61 2.55
CA MET A 86 1.38 6.34 1.51
C MET A 86 2.80 6.61 2.00
N ARG A 87 3.00 7.70 2.77
CA ARG A 87 4.30 8.05 3.34
C ARG A 87 4.81 6.97 4.28
N GLU A 88 3.96 6.45 5.16
CA GLU A 88 4.28 5.36 6.08
C GLU A 88 4.62 4.05 5.32
N MET A 89 4.07 3.85 4.12
CA MET A 89 4.46 2.71 3.29
C MET A 89 5.77 2.94 2.51
N SER A 90 6.11 4.19 2.20
CA SER A 90 7.29 4.57 1.42
C SER A 90 8.53 4.88 2.28
N ASP A 91 9.70 4.95 1.65
CA ASP A 91 10.91 5.49 2.29
C ASP A 91 10.96 7.04 2.25
N SER A 92 12.05 7.62 2.76
CA SER A 92 12.27 9.07 2.81
C SER A 92 12.34 9.75 1.43
N SER A 93 12.41 8.99 0.34
CA SER A 93 12.36 9.49 -1.04
C SER A 93 10.99 9.34 -1.69
N HIS A 94 9.96 8.95 -0.92
CA HIS A 94 8.64 8.54 -1.40
C HIS A 94 8.67 7.31 -2.31
N ALA A 95 9.80 6.60 -2.38
CA ALA A 95 9.89 5.36 -3.11
C ALA A 95 9.23 4.26 -2.29
N LEU A 96 8.24 3.60 -2.88
CA LEU A 96 7.62 2.43 -2.27
C LEU A 96 8.47 1.21 -2.65
N GLN A 97 9.18 0.66 -1.66
CA GLN A 97 9.93 -0.58 -1.80
C GLN A 97 9.13 -1.72 -1.18
N LEU A 98 8.71 -2.67 -2.01
CA LEU A 98 7.93 -3.83 -1.60
C LEU A 98 8.78 -5.09 -1.73
N GLN A 99 9.08 -5.71 -0.60
CA GLN A 99 9.66 -7.05 -0.59
C GLN A 99 8.52 -8.07 -0.63
N VAL A 100 8.63 -9.03 -1.54
CA VAL A 100 7.74 -10.18 -1.63
C VAL A 100 8.57 -11.42 -1.36
N LYS A 101 8.18 -12.17 -0.33
CA LYS A 101 8.77 -13.45 0.03
C LYS A 101 7.74 -14.55 -0.06
N GLN A 102 7.99 -15.56 -0.88
CA GLN A 102 7.13 -16.73 -0.97
C GLN A 102 7.22 -17.54 0.33
N LEU A 103 6.06 -17.79 0.96
CA LEU A 103 5.94 -18.62 2.15
C LEU A 103 5.58 -20.06 1.77
N ASN A 104 4.71 -20.22 0.78
CA ASN A 104 4.32 -21.49 0.18
C ASN A 104 3.81 -21.27 -1.25
N HIS A 105 3.24 -22.30 -1.90
CA HIS A 105 2.75 -22.20 -3.27
C HIS A 105 1.72 -21.09 -3.52
N ASP A 106 0.85 -20.78 -2.55
CA ASP A 106 -0.31 -19.90 -2.72
C ASP A 106 -0.23 -18.67 -1.80
N THR A 107 0.88 -18.48 -1.09
CA THR A 107 1.00 -17.44 -0.07
C THR A 107 2.34 -16.74 -0.15
N VAL A 108 2.28 -15.42 -0.15
CA VAL A 108 3.46 -14.55 -0.07
C VAL A 108 3.35 -13.61 1.12
N LEU A 109 4.50 -13.25 1.65
CA LEU A 109 4.71 -12.19 2.62
C LEU A 109 5.12 -10.93 1.86
N LEU A 110 4.32 -9.88 1.96
CA LEU A 110 4.59 -8.57 1.38
C LEU A 110 4.97 -7.59 2.49
N SER A 111 6.11 -6.92 2.39
CA SER A 111 6.54 -5.93 3.37
C SER A 111 7.14 -4.70 2.73
N SER A 112 7.00 -3.55 3.39
CA SER A 112 7.78 -2.35 3.04
C SER A 112 8.85 -2.05 4.10
N ILE A 113 9.64 -1.01 3.88
CA ILE A 113 10.69 -0.58 4.83
C ILE A 113 10.08 -0.15 6.17
N ASN A 114 8.92 0.51 6.13
CA ASN A 114 8.34 1.24 7.27
C ASN A 114 6.96 0.72 7.71
N SER A 115 6.28 -0.11 6.91
CA SER A 115 4.89 -0.53 7.12
C SER A 115 4.74 -2.06 7.14
N PRO A 116 3.72 -2.61 7.84
CA PRO A 116 3.75 -3.97 8.35
C PRO A 116 3.64 -5.04 7.25
N LEU A 117 4.13 -6.21 7.62
CA LEU A 117 4.06 -7.46 6.88
C LEU A 117 2.59 -7.82 6.57
N PHE A 118 2.23 -7.87 5.28
CA PHE A 118 0.96 -8.41 4.80
C PHE A 118 1.17 -9.87 4.38
N ILE A 119 0.26 -10.74 4.77
CA ILE A 119 0.17 -12.09 4.21
C ILE A 119 -0.84 -12.04 3.07
N CYS A 120 -0.37 -12.20 1.85
CA CYS A 120 -1.19 -12.16 0.65
C CYS A 120 -1.38 -13.59 0.12
N SER A 121 -2.64 -13.95 -0.17
CA SER A 121 -2.94 -15.14 -0.96
C SER A 121 -2.77 -14.81 -2.44
N LEU A 122 -2.09 -15.70 -3.16
CA LEU A 122 -2.06 -15.67 -4.61
C LEU A 122 -3.39 -16.27 -5.10
N THR A 123 -4.22 -15.45 -5.73
CA THR A 123 -5.47 -15.87 -6.35
C THR A 123 -5.28 -15.85 -7.87
N GLU A 124 -5.88 -16.82 -8.57
CA GLU A 124 -5.87 -16.90 -10.04
C GLU A 124 -6.71 -15.79 -10.70
#